data_AF-A0A075K7C2-F1
#
_entry.id   AF-A0A075K7C2-F1
#
_cell.length_a   1.000
_cell.length_b   1.000
_cell.length_c   1.000
_cell.angle_alpha   90.00
_cell.angle_beta   90.00
_cell.angle_gamma   90.00
#
_symmetry.space_group_name_H-M   'P 1'
#
loop_
_entity.id
_entity.type
_entity.pdbx_description
1 polymer ?
#
loop_
_entity_poly.entity_id
_entity_poly.type
_entity_poly.pdbx_seq_one_letter_code
_entity_poly.pdbx_strand_id
1 'polypeptide(L)' 'MILEQATLYHLWQKVSYEIVHKTTIWVLLVFFTTAGGSWHLGNILAKHNARGREANLAHRTAIGYTAAGIFFWLFSMVMG' A
#
# COMPACT_ATOMS: atom_id res chain seq x y z
N MET A 1 24.28 -4.04 24.46
CA MET A 1 23.35 -2.93 24.16
C MET A 1 23.76 -2.15 22.91
N ILE A 2 25.01 -1.67 22.78
CA ILE A 2 25.48 -0.93 21.59
C ILE A 2 25.51 -1.80 20.30
N LEU A 3 25.92 -3.06 20.42
CA LEU A 3 25.95 -4.03 19.30
C LEU A 3 24.57 -4.34 18.72
N GLU A 4 23.53 -4.34 19.56
CA GLU A 4 22.15 -4.63 19.17
C GLU A 4 21.51 -3.44 18.44
N GLN A 5 21.85 -2.22 18.86
CA GLN A 5 21.48 -1.02 18.11
C GLN A 5 22.17 -0.99 16.75
N ALA A 6 23.47 -1.29 16.68
CA ALA A 6 24.20 -1.30 15.42
C ALA A 6 23.62 -2.30 14.41
N THR A 7 23.22 -3.50 14.84
CA THR A 7 22.55 -4.48 13.97
C THR A 7 21.15 -4.04 13.56
N LEU A 8 20.37 -3.44 14.46
CA LEU A 8 19.06 -2.87 14.13
C LEU A 8 19.17 -1.74 13.11
N TYR A 9 20.12 -0.81 13.28
CA TYR A 9 20.38 0.26 12.33
C TYR A 9 20.79 -0.29 10.97
N HIS A 10 21.69 -1.27 10.94
CA HIS A 10 22.17 -1.84 9.69
C HIS A 10 21.08 -2.65 8.95
N LEU A 11 20.24 -3.38 9.69
CA LEU A 11 19.05 -4.05 9.17
C LEU A 11 18.05 -3.03 8.62
N TRP A 12 17.82 -1.94 9.35
CA TRP A 12 16.86 -0.93 8.93
C TRP A 12 17.34 -0.18 7.68
N GLN A 13 18.63 0.13 7.56
CA GLN A 13 19.21 0.67 6.34
C GLN A 13 19.03 -0.28 5.15
N LYS A 14 19.28 -1.57 5.34
CA LYS A 14 19.18 -2.58 4.28
C LYS A 14 17.73 -2.77 3.81
N VAL A 15 16.78 -2.83 4.75
CA VAL A 15 15.36 -2.95 4.45
C VAL A 15 14.84 -1.67 3.79
N SER A 16 15.24 -0.48 4.25
CA SER A 16 14.88 0.79 3.61
C SER A 16 15.39 0.86 2.17
N TYR A 17 16.65 0.47 1.94
CA TYR A 17 17.24 0.45 0.60
C TYR A 17 16.50 -0.51 -0.34
N GLU A 18 16.22 -1.74 0.11
CA GLU A 18 15.44 -2.71 -0.66
C GLU A 18 14.02 -2.19 -0.93
N ILE A 19 13.35 -1.59 0.06
CA ILE A 19 12.02 -1.00 -0.13
C ILE A 19 12.07 0.10 -1.18
N VAL A 20 12.99 1.07 -1.09
CA VAL A 20 13.08 2.18 -2.05
C VAL A 20 13.43 1.66 -3.45
N HIS A 21 14.40 0.76 -3.57
CA HIS A 21 14.85 0.25 -4.88
C HIS A 21 13.87 -0.76 -5.52
N LYS A 22 13.14 -1.55 -4.72
CA LYS A 22 12.13 -2.50 -5.21
C LYS A 22 10.75 -1.85 -5.37
N THR A 23 10.47 -0.73 -4.70
CA THR A 23 9.27 0.09 -4.91
C THR A 23 9.43 0.88 -6.20
N THR A 24 9.43 0.16 -7.31
CA THR A 24 9.42 0.73 -8.65
C THR A 24 8.01 1.28 -8.94
N ILE A 25 7.88 2.15 -9.96
CA ILE A 25 6.59 2.64 -10.49
C ILE A 25 5.56 1.51 -10.70
N TRP A 26 6.02 0.29 -10.96
CA TRP A 26 5.21 -0.93 -11.02
C TRP A 26 4.44 -1.26 -9.74
N VAL A 27 5.05 -1.14 -8.55
CA VAL A 27 4.38 -1.40 -7.27
C VAL A 27 3.24 -0.40 -7.09
N LEU A 28 3.49 0.88 -7.38
CA LEU A 28 2.46 1.92 -7.31
C LEU A 28 1.33 1.65 -8.30
N LEU A 29 1.64 1.28 -9.54
CA LEU A 29 0.65 0.89 -10.55
C LEU A 29 -0.20 -0.30 -10.10
N VAL A 30 0.39 -1.33 -9.49
CA VAL A 30 -0.35 -2.48 -8.95
C VAL A 30 -1.28 -2.04 -7.81
N PHE A 31 -0.82 -1.18 -6.91
CA PHE A 31 -1.66 -0.64 -5.83
C PHE A 31 -2.81 0.21 -6.37
N PHE A 32 -2.57 1.10 -7.33
CA PHE A 32 -3.61 1.94 -7.94
C PHE A 32 -4.61 1.14 -8.78
N THR A 33 -4.14 0.16 -9.56
CA THR A 33 -5.05 -0.71 -10.33
C THR A 33 -5.89 -1.61 -9.42
N THR A 34 -5.31 -2.14 -8.34
CA THR A 34 -6.05 -2.94 -7.34
C THR A 34 -7.08 -2.09 -6.59
N ALA A 35 -6.73 -0.85 -6.24
CA ALA A 35 -7.66 0.09 -5.63
C ALA A 35 -8.81 0.45 -6.59
N GLY A 36 -8.50 0.73 -7.86
CA GLY A 36 -9.49 1.00 -8.90
C GLY A 36 -10.42 -0.20 -9.15
N GLY A 37 -9.86 -1.41 -9.21
CA GLY A 37 -10.63 -2.66 -9.32
C GLY A 37 -11.56 -2.88 -8.13
N SER A 38 -11.06 -2.67 -6.91
CA SER A 38 -11.86 -2.77 -5.68
C SER A 38 -12.98 -1.74 -5.62
N TRP A 39 -12.72 -0.52 -6.10
CA TRP A 39 -13.73 0.54 -6.21
C TRP A 39 -14.80 0.21 -7.25
N HIS A 40 -14.41 -0.32 -8.41
CA HIS A 40 -15.34 -0.74 -9.45
C HIS A 40 -16.24 -1.90 -8.99
N LEU A 41 -15.65 -2.89 -8.32
CA LEU A 41 -16.38 -3.98 -7.67
C LEU A 41 -17.36 -3.47 -6.60
N GLY A 42 -16.92 -2.55 -5.74
CA GLY A 42 -17.79 -1.91 -4.74
C GLY A 42 -19.00 -1.20 -5.36
N ASN A 43 -18.80 -0.47 -6.47
CA ASN A 43 -19.87 0.22 -7.19
C ASN A 43 -20.87 -0.74 -7.84
N ILE A 44 -20.41 -1.86 -8.41
CA ILE A 44 -21.29 -2.90 -8.98
C ILE A 44 -22.11 -3.58 -7.87
N LEU A 45 -21.46 -3.91 -6.75
CA LEU A 45 -22.11 -4.54 -5.59
C LEU A 45 -23.14 -3.61 -4.93
N ALA A 46 -22.86 -2.31 -4.88
CA ALA A 46 -23.78 -1.28 -4.41
C ALA A 46 -25.01 -1.14 -5.32
N LYS A 47 -24.82 -1.18 -6.65
CA LYS A 47 -25.93 -1.17 -7.62
C LYS A 47 -26.85 -2.39 -7.50
N HIS A 48 -26.30 -3.56 -7.20
CA HIS A 48 -27.08 -4.79 -7.05
C HIS A 48 -27.80 -4.93 -5.70
N ASN A 49 -27.67 -3.95 -4.78
CA ASN A 49 -28.35 -3.90 -3.48
C ASN A 49 -28.20 -5.17 -2.62
N ALA A 50 -27.20 -6.00 -2.93
CA ALA A 50 -27.11 -7.37 -2.41
C ALA A 50 -26.31 -7.48 -1.10
N ARG A 51 -25.40 -6.54 -0.81
CA ARG A 51 -24.61 -6.51 0.44
C ARG A 51 -23.95 -5.14 0.67
N GLY A 52 -24.68 -4.19 1.24
CA GLY A 52 -24.13 -2.88 1.63
C GLY A 52 -22.91 -2.97 2.56
N ARG A 53 -22.82 -4.01 3.39
CA ARG A 53 -21.64 -4.30 4.23
C ARG A 53 -20.41 -4.68 3.43
N GLU A 54 -20.55 -5.44 2.34
CA GLU A 54 -19.43 -5.89 1.52
C GLU A 54 -18.95 -4.80 0.57
N ALA A 55 -19.88 -3.98 0.05
CA ALA A 55 -19.54 -2.78 -0.71
C ALA A 55 -18.73 -1.77 0.13
N ASN A 56 -19.09 -1.59 1.40
CA ASN A 56 -18.35 -0.70 2.30
C ASN A 56 -16.97 -1.25 2.67
N LEU A 57 -16.85 -2.58 2.76
CA LEU A 57 -15.57 -3.27 2.97
C LEU A 57 -14.65 -3.12 1.75
N ALA A 58 -15.20 -3.25 0.53
CA ALA A 58 -14.48 -3.06 -0.73
C ALA A 58 -14.01 -1.60 -0.94
N HIS A 59 -14.82 -0.61 -0.54
CA HIS A 59 -14.37 0.78 -0.53
C HIS A 59 -13.29 1.05 0.52
N ARG A 60 -13.40 0.47 1.72
CA ARG A 60 -12.36 0.58 2.75
C ARG A 60 -11.04 -0.06 2.32
N THR A 61 -11.08 -1.22 1.67
CA THR A 61 -9.85 -1.82 1.12
C THR A 61 -9.29 -0.98 0.00
N ALA A 62 -10.10 -0.43 -0.91
CA ALA A 62 -9.63 0.49 -1.93
C ALA A 62 -8.90 1.71 -1.31
N ILE A 63 -9.49 2.33 -0.27
CA ILE A 63 -8.85 3.43 0.48
C ILE A 63 -7.55 2.97 1.15
N GLY A 64 -7.54 1.77 1.75
CA GLY A 64 -6.35 1.20 2.38
C GLY A 64 -5.21 0.96 1.40
N TYR A 65 -5.50 0.42 0.22
CA TYR A 65 -4.52 0.23 -0.84
C TYR A 65 -4.04 1.57 -1.43
N THR A 66 -4.92 2.55 -1.63
CA THR A 66 -4.51 3.90 -2.06
C THR A 66 -3.63 4.59 -1.01
N ALA A 67 -3.99 4.52 0.28
CA ALA A 67 -3.22 5.10 1.37
C ALA A 67 -1.84 4.42 1.52
N ALA A 68 -1.79 3.09 1.43
CA ALA A 68 -0.53 2.35 1.44
C ALA A 68 0.35 2.72 0.24
N GLY A 69 -0.22 2.84 -0.96
CA GLY A 69 0.50 3.28 -2.16
C GLY A 69 1.08 4.68 -2.01
N ILE A 70 0.31 5.65 -1.49
CA ILE A 70 0.78 7.01 -1.22
C ILE A 70 1.87 6.99 -0.14
N PHE A 71 1.71 6.19 0.92
CA PHE A 71 2.69 6.07 1.97
C PHE A 71 4.02 5.52 1.45
N PHE A 72 3.99 4.43 0.66
CA PHE A 72 5.19 3.88 0.02
C PHE A 72 5.84 4.87 -0.95
N TRP A 73 5.05 5.67 -1.67
CA TRP A 73 5.57 6.71 -2.56
C TRP A 73 6.28 7.83 -1.78
N LEU A 74 5.64 8.36 -0.73
CA LEU A 74 6.24 9.39 0.13
C LEU A 74 7.47 8.86 0.86
N PHE A 75 7.43 7.63 1.35
CA PHE A 75 8.56 6.98 1.99
C PHE A 75 9.73 6.82 1.01
N SER A 76 9.45 6.46 -0.24
CA SER A 76 10.45 6.39 -1.31
C SER A 76 11.06 7.75 -1.62
N MET A 77 10.28 8.84 -1.63
CA MET A 77 10.83 10.20 -1.82
C MET A 77 11.66 10.72 -0.64
N VAL A 78 11.35 10.32 0.60
CA VAL A 78 12.08 10.76 1.80
C VAL A 78 13.39 9.97 1.98
N MET A 79 13.39 8.68 1.61
CA MET A 79 14.52 7.78 1.82
C MET A 79 15.38 7.52 0.56
N GLY A 80 14.89 7.88 -0.63
CA GLY A 80 15.65 7.88 -1.89
C GLY A 80 16.43 9.17 -2.08
#